data_AF-A0A8T6TUI6-F1
#
_entry.id   AF-A0A8T6TUI6-F1
#
_cell.length_a   1.000
_cell.length_b   1.000
_cell.length_c   1.000
_cell.angle_alpha   90.00
_cell.angle_beta   90.00
_cell.angle_gamma   90.00
#
_symmetry.space_group_name_H-M   'P 1'
#
loop_
_entity.id
_entity.type
_entity.pdbx_description
1 polymer ?
#
loop_
_entity_poly.entity_id
_entity_poly.type
_entity_poly.pdbx_seq_one_letter_code
_entity_poly.pdbx_strand_id
1 'polypeptide(L)' 'LSPANGEEDIKIANKRKVKIFNPIDDEVKFTDKAGKYAGLFVRDADSVIVDDLRDKNALVRIG' A
#
# COMPACT_ATOMS: atom_id res chain seq x y z
N LEU A 1 1.99 -3.20 10.46
CA LEU A 1 1.88 -1.73 10.50
C LEU A 1 1.49 -1.27 9.11
N SER A 2 0.25 -0.84 8.94
CA SER A 2 -0.24 -0.14 7.76
C SER A 2 -0.60 1.28 8.19
N PRO A 3 0.38 2.17 8.44
CA PRO A 3 0.14 3.48 9.06
C PRO A 3 -0.78 4.40 8.28
N ALA A 4 -1.01 4.14 6.99
CA ALA A 4 -1.98 4.90 6.21
C ALA A 4 -3.43 4.41 6.40
N ASN A 5 -3.64 3.20 6.92
CA ASN A 5 -4.91 2.47 6.82
C ASN A 5 -5.47 1.99 8.18
N GLY A 6 -4.84 2.35 9.30
CA GLY A 6 -5.28 1.95 10.64
C GLY A 6 -4.91 2.96 11.72
N GLU A 7 -5.87 3.33 12.57
CA GLU A 7 -5.69 4.34 13.63
C GLU A 7 -4.57 3.95 14.62
N GLU A 8 -4.49 2.67 14.97
CA GLU A 8 -3.44 2.15 15.85
C GLU A 8 -2.05 2.20 15.19
N ASP A 9 -1.98 1.91 13.89
CA ASP A 9 -0.73 1.97 13.15
C ASP A 9 -0.22 3.42 13.00
N ILE A 10 -1.12 4.41 12.88
CA ILE A 10 -0.80 5.85 12.90
C ILE A 10 -0.19 6.23 14.26
N LYS A 11 -0.84 5.83 15.37
CA LYS A 11 -0.38 6.13 16.73
C LYS A 11 1.03 5.59 16.96
N ILE A 12 1.29 4.35 16.54
CA ILE A 12 2.61 3.72 16.66
C ILE A 12 3.63 4.39 15.74
N ALA A 13 3.28 4.71 14.49
CA ALA A 13 4.17 5.40 13.56
C ALA A 13 4.59 6.78 14.09
N ASN A 14 3.64 7.55 14.63
CA ASN A 14 3.90 8.84 15.27
C ASN A 14 4.82 8.70 16.49
N LYS A 15 4.54 7.74 17.38
CA LYS A 15 5.40 7.45 18.55
C LYS A 15 6.82 7.10 18.14
N ARG A 16 6.97 6.35 17.05
CA ARG A 16 8.27 5.91 16.51
C ARG A 16 8.91 6.91 15.54
N LYS A 17 8.26 8.05 15.28
CA LYS A 17 8.71 9.06 14.29
C LYS A 17 8.96 8.46 12.91
N VAL A 18 8.17 7.47 12.52
CA VAL A 18 8.23 6.83 11.21
C VAL A 18 7.53 7.75 10.21
N LYS A 19 8.18 8.03 9.08
CA LYS A 19 7.56 8.77 7.98
C LYS A 19 6.38 7.98 7.44
N ILE A 20 5.19 8.57 7.50
CA ILE A 20 3.99 7.98 6.91
C ILE A 20 4.08 8.16 5.38
N PHE A 21 3.97 7.06 4.66
CA PHE A 21 3.82 7.04 3.22
C PHE A 21 2.39 6.60 2.89
N ASN A 22 1.60 7.52 2.35
CA ASN A 22 0.26 7.25 1.85
C ASN A 22 0.20 7.59 0.35
N PRO A 23 0.19 6.58 -0.54
CA PRO A 23 0.09 6.79 -1.98
C PRO A 23 -1.37 6.75 -2.48
N ILE A 24 -2.38 6.86 -1.62
CA ILE A 24 -3.81 6.77 -1.98
C ILE A 24 -4.45 8.15 -1.81
N ASP A 25 -5.35 8.53 -2.74
CA ASP A 25 -6.14 9.76 -2.69
C ASP A 25 -7.54 9.57 -2.08
N ASP A 26 -8.31 10.66 -2.03
CA ASP A 26 -9.67 10.67 -1.48
C ASP A 26 -10.68 9.91 -2.35
N GLU A 27 -10.34 9.59 -3.60
CA GLU A 27 -11.13 8.71 -4.49
C GLU A 27 -10.80 7.22 -4.29
N VAL A 28 -9.92 6.89 -3.35
CA VAL A 28 -9.42 5.53 -3.10
C VAL A 28 -8.69 4.96 -4.32
N LYS A 29 -8.01 5.84 -5.05
CA LYS A 29 -7.10 5.50 -6.15
C LYS A 29 -5.66 5.74 -5.74
N PHE A 30 -4.76 4.98 -6.35
CA PHE A 30 -3.34 5.25 -6.21
C PHE A 30 -2.95 6.55 -6.93
N THR A 31 -2.23 7.41 -6.22
CA THR A 31 -1.57 8.60 -6.78
C THR A 31 -0.33 8.22 -7.60
N ASP A 32 0.25 9.18 -8.31
CA ASP A 32 1.51 9.02 -9.06
C ASP A 32 2.68 8.49 -8.21
N LYS A 33 2.62 8.66 -6.89
CA LYS A 33 3.62 8.12 -5.95
C LYS A 33 3.65 6.59 -5.94
N ALA A 34 2.59 5.92 -6.40
CA ALA A 34 2.52 4.47 -6.52
C ALA A 34 3.19 3.92 -7.80
N GLY A 35 3.70 4.79 -8.66
CA GLY A 35 4.36 4.39 -9.91
C GLY A 35 3.39 3.66 -10.84
N LYS A 36 3.71 2.43 -11.23
CA LYS A 36 2.92 1.68 -12.22
C LYS A 36 1.49 1.34 -11.79
N TYR A 37 1.16 1.51 -10.51
CA TYR A 37 -0.19 1.30 -10.00
C TYR A 37 -1.02 2.60 -9.96
N ALA A 38 -0.44 3.75 -10.34
CA ALA A 38 -1.13 5.03 -10.34
C ALA A 38 -2.44 4.98 -11.15
N GLY A 39 -3.48 5.61 -10.62
CA GLY A 39 -4.83 5.64 -11.17
C GLY A 39 -5.67 4.39 -10.90
N LEU A 40 -5.07 3.28 -10.46
CA LEU A 40 -5.85 2.08 -10.13
C LEU A 40 -6.65 2.28 -8.85
N PHE A 41 -7.89 1.81 -8.86
CA PHE A 41 -8.66 1.64 -7.64
C PHE A 41 -7.94 0.62 -6.75
N VAL A 42 -7.82 0.91 -5.46
CA VAL A 42 -6.95 0.13 -4.55
C VAL A 42 -7.28 -1.36 -4.57
N ARG A 43 -8.57 -1.73 -4.61
CA ARG A 43 -8.98 -3.15 -4.63
C ARG A 43 -8.69 -3.87 -5.94
N ASP A 44 -8.63 -3.13 -7.05
CA ASP A 44 -8.36 -3.73 -8.36
C ASP A 44 -6.86 -4.00 -8.55
N ALA A 45 -6.01 -3.36 -7.75
CA ALA A 45 -4.56 -3.55 -7.80
C ALA A 45 -4.08 -4.83 -7.09
N ASP A 46 -4.90 -5.46 -6.24
CA ASP A 46 -4.49 -6.60 -5.42
C ASP A 46 -3.92 -7.75 -6.27
N SER A 47 -4.63 -8.14 -7.33
CA SER A 47 -4.19 -9.21 -8.24
C SER A 47 -2.87 -8.86 -8.94
N VAL A 48 -2.76 -7.63 -9.45
CA VAL A 48 -1.57 -7.13 -10.14
C VAL A 48 -0.35 -7.14 -9.21
N ILE A 49 -0.52 -6.64 -7.98
CA ILE A 49 0.55 -6.59 -6.98
C ILE A 49 0.99 -8.01 -6.60
N VAL A 50 0.05 -8.94 -6.45
CA VAL A 50 0.36 -10.35 -6.13
C VAL A 50 1.17 -10.99 -7.25
N ASP A 51 0.79 -10.78 -8.50
CA ASP A 51 1.52 -11.32 -9.64
C ASP A 51 2.93 -10.73 -9.71
N ASP A 52 3.08 -9.43 -9.48
CA ASP A 52 4.38 -8.77 -9.41
C ASP A 52 5.28 -9.27 -8.28
N LEU A 53 4.70 -9.57 -7.12
CA LEU A 53 5.42 -10.16 -6.00
C LEU A 53 5.84 -11.60 -6.33
N ARG A 54 5.01 -12.35 -7.05
CA ARG A 54 5.33 -13.71 -7.51
C ARG A 54 6.49 -13.68 -8.49
N ASP A 55 6.44 -12.81 -9.49
CA ASP A 55 7.47 -12.66 -10.53
C ASP A 55 8.82 -12.23 -9.94
N LYS A 56 8.79 -11.44 -8.87
CA LYS A 56 9.99 -11.01 -8.14
C LYS A 56 10.50 -12.01 -7.09
N ASN A 57 9.85 -13.17 -6.97
CA ASN A 57 10.12 -14.16 -5.91
C ASN A 57 10.06 -13.55 -4.49
N ALA A 58 9.18 -12.56 -4.31
CA ALA A 58 8.95 -11.83 -3.05
C ALA A 58 7.62 -12.23 -2.37
N LEU A 59 6.78 -13.00 -3.05
CA LEU A 59 5.52 -13.52 -2.50
C LEU A 59 5.80 -14.69 -1.53
N VAL A 60 5.62 -14.46 -0.23
CA VAL A 60 5.77 -15.51 0.79
C VAL A 60 4.51 -16.36 0.92
N ARG A 61 3.33 -15.73 0.96
CA ARG A 61 2.01 -16.38 1.02
C ARG A 61 0.92 -15.40 0.59
N ILE A 62 -0.13 -15.92 -0.03
CA ILE A 62 -1.42 -15.26 -0.22
C ILE A 62 -2.52 -16.08 0.47
N GLY A 63 -3.48 -15.45 1.14
CA GLY A 63 -4.55 -16.13 1.87
C GLY A 63 -5.48 -15.17 2.59
#